data_AF-A0A7C4IST1-F1
#
_entry.id   AF-A0A7C4IST1-F1
#
_cell.length_a   1.000
_cell.length_b   1.000
_cell.length_c   1.000
_cell.angle_alpha   90.00
_cell.angle_beta   90.00
_cell.angle_gamma   90.00
#
_symmetry.space_group_name_H-M   'P 1'
#
loop_
_entity.id
_entity.type
_entity.pdbx_description
1 polymer ?
#
loop_
_entity_poly.entity_id
_entity_poly.type
_entity_poly.pdbx_seq_one_letter_code
_entity_poly.pdbx_strand_id
1 'polypeptide(L)'
;MKKASLMKRRVCRIVLMVLGCAALAATGFGAEFFVNNRTGEDFYDGRSPQPNNAGSGPVRTIARALQLASGSDRINLAKTDEPYRESITLFGSRHSGLAGQPLVIAGNEVVLDGSQPVPPRQWQSIGGSVFRFTPPTPGPQQLFLDGRPAVRVPVGLDGLMPQLEPRQWCYYEGGILFKVEPTKLPDDYNLSYAALPTGITLYFVQHVAIVDLVVQGFRLDGIQAANTARNIYLAGIVARGNGRAGLAVGGASQVEIEACLAGANGAAQLITMPWSETLIRRCRLLGDSADGWVDRGGRVWIDGQKRAGGMESLDTADNEQRPAEQRPAEPVPGQERRS
;
A
#
# COMPACT_ATOMS: atom_id res chain seq x y z
N MET A 1 17.76 25.84 -48.55
CA MET A 1 16.88 26.30 -47.45
C MET A 1 15.47 25.69 -47.55
N LYS A 2 15.32 24.36 -47.38
CA LYS A 2 14.01 23.65 -47.47
C LYS A 2 13.89 22.50 -46.45
N LYS A 3 14.30 22.70 -45.19
CA LYS A 3 14.15 21.69 -44.12
C LYS A 3 13.51 22.18 -42.81
N ALA A 4 13.04 23.41 -42.73
CA ALA A 4 12.46 23.97 -41.49
C ALA A 4 10.91 23.90 -41.40
N SER A 5 10.22 23.38 -42.41
CA SER A 5 8.74 23.49 -42.52
C SER A 5 7.96 22.24 -42.07
N LEU A 6 8.60 21.08 -41.90
CA LEU A 6 7.89 19.83 -41.59
C LEU A 6 7.70 19.54 -40.09
N MET A 7 8.36 20.30 -39.21
CA MET A 7 8.42 20.00 -37.77
C MET A 7 7.30 20.67 -36.96
N LYS A 8 6.64 21.70 -37.51
CA LYS A 8 5.52 22.40 -36.83
C LYS A 8 4.15 21.71 -36.97
N ARG A 9 4.00 20.73 -37.87
CA ARG A 9 2.73 20.00 -38.07
C ARG A 9 2.60 18.72 -37.23
N ARG A 10 3.68 18.25 -36.60
CA ARG A 10 3.66 17.06 -35.72
C ARG A 10 3.48 17.40 -34.23
N VAL A 11 3.85 18.60 -33.82
CA VAL A 11 3.69 19.06 -32.42
C VAL A 11 2.24 19.45 -32.12
N CYS A 12 1.48 19.91 -33.13
CA CYS A 12 0.08 20.32 -32.95
C CYS A 12 -0.93 19.15 -32.83
N ARG A 13 -0.52 17.92 -33.16
CA ARG A 13 -1.35 16.71 -32.94
C ARG A 13 -1.17 16.06 -31.57
N ILE A 14 -0.08 16.37 -30.86
CA ILE A 14 0.20 15.82 -29.53
C ILE A 14 -0.48 16.65 -28.43
N VAL A 15 -0.69 17.95 -28.66
CA VAL A 15 -1.43 18.82 -27.72
C VAL A 15 -2.94 18.55 -27.73
N LEU A 16 -3.49 17.96 -28.80
CA LEU A 16 -4.91 17.60 -28.86
C LEU A 16 -5.26 16.23 -28.25
N MET A 17 -4.25 15.41 -27.91
CA MET A 17 -4.47 14.10 -27.26
C MET A 17 -4.35 14.15 -25.73
N VAL A 18 -3.74 15.23 -25.20
CA VAL A 18 -3.67 15.50 -23.74
C VAL A 18 -4.93 16.24 -23.24
N LEU A 19 -5.71 16.87 -24.13
CA LEU A 19 -7.02 17.45 -23.78
C LEU A 19 -8.21 16.48 -23.90
N GLY A 20 -7.99 15.26 -24.39
CA GLY A 20 -9.06 14.25 -24.56
C GLY A 20 -9.41 13.44 -23.31
N CYS A 21 -8.60 13.52 -22.25
CA CYS A 21 -8.83 12.78 -20.99
C CYS A 21 -9.45 13.63 -19.87
N ALA A 22 -9.78 14.90 -20.13
CA ALA A 22 -10.27 15.83 -19.11
C ALA A 22 -11.80 16.01 -19.08
N ALA A 23 -12.58 15.07 -19.65
CA ALA A 23 -14.04 15.15 -19.65
C ALA A 23 -14.73 13.79 -19.44
N LEU A 24 -14.22 12.97 -18.53
CA LEU A 24 -15.07 11.99 -17.82
C LEU A 24 -15.84 12.75 -16.74
N ALA A 25 -16.87 13.48 -17.16
CA ALA A 25 -17.89 13.98 -16.26
C ALA A 25 -18.60 12.79 -15.62
N ALA A 26 -18.57 12.78 -14.29
CA ALA A 26 -19.19 11.86 -13.35
C ALA A 26 -20.40 11.06 -13.89
N THR A 27 -20.20 9.79 -14.20
CA THR A 27 -21.27 8.79 -14.04
C THR A 27 -21.30 8.36 -12.58
N GLY A 28 -21.77 9.27 -11.71
CA GLY A 28 -21.83 9.04 -10.27
C GLY A 28 -22.92 8.04 -9.93
N PHE A 29 -22.55 6.82 -9.56
CA PHE A 29 -23.42 5.94 -8.79
C PHE A 29 -22.69 5.55 -7.50
N GLY A 30 -23.13 6.15 -6.41
CA GLY A 30 -22.48 6.16 -5.10
C GLY A 30 -22.40 7.58 -4.55
N ALA A 31 -22.70 7.75 -3.27
CA ALA A 31 -22.46 8.99 -2.55
C ALA A 31 -20.96 9.27 -2.41
N GLU A 32 -20.59 10.55 -2.36
CA GLU A 32 -19.25 10.97 -1.98
C GLU A 32 -19.21 11.38 -0.51
N PHE A 33 -18.16 10.90 0.18
CA PHE A 33 -17.83 11.27 1.54
C PHE A 33 -16.42 11.86 1.59
N PHE A 34 -16.25 12.90 2.40
CA PHE A 34 -14.99 13.60 2.58
C PHE A 34 -14.47 13.38 3.99
N VAL A 35 -13.17 13.09 4.10
CA VAL A 35 -12.48 12.88 5.38
C VAL A 35 -11.34 13.87 5.50
N ASN A 36 -11.27 14.61 6.61
CA ASN A 36 -10.17 15.51 6.91
C ASN A 36 -9.81 15.41 8.40
N ASN A 37 -8.64 14.84 8.71
CA ASN A 37 -8.18 14.61 10.08
C ASN A 37 -7.84 15.91 10.86
N ARG A 38 -7.81 17.07 10.21
CA ARG A 38 -7.48 18.38 10.81
C ARG A 38 -8.69 19.27 11.04
N THR A 39 -9.58 19.33 10.05
CA THR A 39 -10.72 20.27 10.04
C THR A 39 -12.08 19.57 10.08
N GLY A 40 -12.09 18.25 9.95
CA GLY A 40 -13.31 17.46 10.01
C GLY A 40 -13.72 17.12 11.43
N GLU A 41 -14.99 16.77 11.58
CA GLU A 41 -15.60 16.34 12.83
C GLU A 41 -16.49 15.13 12.59
N ASP A 42 -16.43 14.11 13.45
CA ASP A 42 -17.15 12.85 13.22
C ASP A 42 -18.69 12.98 13.40
N PHE A 43 -19.16 14.11 13.93
CA PHE A 43 -20.58 14.46 13.96
C PHE A 43 -21.08 15.09 12.65
N TYR A 44 -20.19 15.51 11.74
CA TYR A 44 -20.59 15.96 10.40
C TYR A 44 -21.09 14.79 9.54
N ASP A 45 -21.81 15.14 8.48
CA ASP A 45 -22.41 14.20 7.53
C ASP A 45 -21.42 13.63 6.50
N GLY A 46 -20.21 14.19 6.42
CA GLY A 46 -19.19 13.83 5.44
C GLY A 46 -19.50 14.29 4.02
N ARG A 47 -20.58 15.04 3.78
CA ARG A 47 -21.08 15.34 2.41
C ARG A 47 -20.45 16.58 1.77
N SER A 48 -19.63 17.30 2.52
CA SER A 48 -18.93 18.50 2.06
C SER A 48 -17.44 18.40 2.38
N PRO A 49 -16.53 18.83 1.47
CA PRO A 49 -15.10 18.87 1.75
C PRO A 49 -14.70 19.96 2.74
N GLN A 50 -15.59 20.92 3.03
CA GLN A 50 -15.37 22.03 3.96
C GLN A 50 -16.52 22.13 4.96
N PRO A 51 -16.24 22.43 6.24
CA PRO A 51 -17.27 22.71 7.22
C PRO A 51 -18.15 23.90 6.79
N ASN A 52 -19.43 23.84 7.11
CA ASN A 52 -20.35 24.95 6.96
C ASN A 52 -21.17 25.17 8.24
N ASN A 53 -21.84 26.33 8.30
CA ASN A 53 -22.61 26.76 9.47
C ASN A 53 -23.85 25.88 9.74
N ALA A 54 -24.19 24.94 8.86
CA ALA A 54 -25.32 24.03 9.00
C ALA A 54 -24.95 22.69 9.62
N GLY A 55 -23.71 22.52 10.12
CA GLY A 55 -23.25 21.25 10.70
C GLY A 55 -22.97 20.18 9.64
N SER A 56 -22.73 20.58 8.39
CA SER A 56 -22.26 19.71 7.31
C SER A 56 -20.80 20.02 7.01
N GLY A 57 -20.03 18.99 6.66
CA GLY A 57 -18.57 19.08 6.56
C GLY A 57 -17.91 17.72 6.44
N PRO A 58 -16.58 17.66 6.33
CA PRO A 58 -15.86 16.41 6.22
C PRO A 58 -15.86 15.71 7.58
N VAL A 59 -15.99 14.38 7.60
CA VAL A 59 -15.78 13.66 8.85
C VAL A 59 -14.30 13.66 9.21
N ARG A 60 -13.96 13.47 10.49
CA ARG A 60 -12.57 13.51 10.94
C ARG A 60 -11.84 12.20 10.62
N THR A 61 -12.53 11.08 10.81
CA THR A 61 -11.95 9.73 10.77
C THR A 61 -12.40 8.94 9.54
N ILE A 62 -11.52 8.06 9.07
CA ILE A 62 -11.86 7.15 7.97
C ILE A 62 -12.90 6.13 8.45
N ALA A 63 -12.79 5.70 9.72
CA ALA A 63 -13.77 4.81 10.34
C ALA A 63 -15.19 5.41 10.30
N ARG A 64 -15.34 6.72 10.57
CA ARG A 64 -16.65 7.38 10.49
C ARG A 64 -17.19 7.43 9.06
N ALA A 65 -16.35 7.73 8.07
CA ALA A 65 -16.76 7.71 6.67
C ALA A 65 -17.25 6.33 6.25
N LEU A 66 -16.57 5.26 6.65
CA LEU A 66 -16.99 3.88 6.38
C LEU A 66 -18.34 3.54 7.04
N GLN A 67 -18.64 4.07 8.23
CA GLN A 67 -19.95 3.88 8.86
C GLN A 67 -21.09 4.55 8.09
N LEU A 68 -20.82 5.72 7.49
CA LEU A 68 -21.80 6.49 6.71
C LEU A 68 -21.95 5.95 5.29
N ALA A 69 -20.87 5.41 4.73
CA ALA A 69 -20.84 4.86 3.38
C ALA A 69 -21.67 3.57 3.26
N SER A 70 -22.26 3.42 2.08
CA SER A 70 -22.86 2.21 1.57
C SER A 70 -22.02 1.65 0.42
N GLY A 71 -22.44 0.52 -0.13
CA GLY A 71 -21.79 -0.07 -1.29
C GLY A 71 -21.73 0.89 -2.47
N SER A 72 -20.65 0.81 -3.25
CA SER A 72 -20.38 1.67 -4.42
C SER A 72 -20.12 3.15 -4.13
N ASP A 73 -20.13 3.58 -2.86
CA ASP A 73 -19.80 4.95 -2.48
C ASP A 73 -18.29 5.25 -2.61
N ARG A 74 -17.95 6.53 -2.63
CA ARG A 74 -16.58 7.03 -2.70
C ARG A 74 -16.22 7.80 -1.42
N ILE A 75 -15.07 7.47 -0.84
CA ILE A 75 -14.47 8.16 0.30
C ILE A 75 -13.21 8.88 -0.18
N ASN A 76 -13.20 10.20 -0.09
CA ASN A 76 -12.09 11.06 -0.47
C ASN A 76 -11.32 11.52 0.79
N LEU A 77 -10.05 11.15 0.88
CA LEU A 77 -9.17 11.56 1.98
C LEU A 77 -8.48 12.89 1.62
N ALA A 78 -8.59 13.88 2.51
CA ALA A 78 -7.93 15.16 2.33
C ALA A 78 -6.42 15.05 2.61
N LYS A 79 -5.59 15.62 1.73
CA LYS A 79 -4.15 15.73 1.96
C LYS A 79 -3.87 16.77 3.04
N THR A 80 -3.33 16.34 4.17
CA THR A 80 -2.97 17.19 5.31
C THR A 80 -1.50 17.01 5.68
N ASP A 81 -1.03 17.80 6.64
CA ASP A 81 0.30 17.73 7.23
C ASP A 81 0.46 16.57 8.23
N GLU A 82 -0.63 15.92 8.62
CA GLU A 82 -0.65 14.85 9.62
C GLU A 82 -1.14 13.53 9.00
N PRO A 83 -0.52 12.38 9.35
CA PRO A 83 -1.01 11.10 8.90
C PRO A 83 -2.37 10.75 9.53
N TYR A 84 -3.15 9.94 8.83
CA TYR A 84 -4.32 9.27 9.39
C TYR A 84 -3.84 8.10 10.26
N ARG A 85 -4.10 8.15 11.57
CA ARG A 85 -3.63 7.15 12.55
C ARG A 85 -4.73 6.19 12.96
N GLU A 86 -5.13 5.33 12.04
CA GLU A 86 -6.24 4.39 12.23
C GLU A 86 -5.93 3.03 11.60
N SER A 87 -6.61 1.99 12.06
CA SER A 87 -6.77 0.73 11.33
C SER A 87 -8.17 0.70 10.74
N ILE A 88 -8.30 0.40 9.45
CA ILE A 88 -9.60 0.33 8.78
C ILE A 88 -9.94 -1.11 8.38
N THR A 89 -11.22 -1.45 8.50
CA THR A 89 -11.74 -2.77 8.13
C THR A 89 -12.93 -2.59 7.23
N LEU A 90 -12.85 -3.16 6.03
CA LEU A 90 -13.97 -3.28 5.13
C LEU A 90 -14.53 -4.69 5.27
N PHE A 91 -15.79 -4.75 5.68
CA PHE A 91 -16.48 -5.98 5.98
C PHE A 91 -17.85 -6.09 5.31
N GLY A 92 -18.09 -7.24 4.67
CA GLY A 92 -19.41 -7.64 4.21
C GLY A 92 -19.97 -6.82 3.04
N SER A 93 -21.25 -7.04 2.76
CA SER A 93 -21.96 -6.38 1.65
C SER A 93 -22.06 -4.86 1.78
N ARG A 94 -22.03 -4.32 3.01
CA ARG A 94 -22.05 -2.86 3.25
C ARG A 94 -20.86 -2.16 2.59
N HIS A 95 -19.68 -2.76 2.69
CA HIS A 95 -18.44 -2.20 2.14
C HIS A 95 -18.08 -2.84 0.80
N SER A 96 -19.08 -3.26 0.03
CA SER A 96 -18.90 -3.90 -1.27
C SER A 96 -19.58 -3.07 -2.35
N GLY A 97 -18.90 -2.88 -3.48
CA GLY A 97 -19.51 -2.28 -4.66
C GLY A 97 -20.19 -3.30 -5.57
N LEU A 98 -20.48 -2.86 -6.79
CA LEU A 98 -20.99 -3.67 -7.89
C LEU A 98 -19.97 -3.72 -9.03
N ALA A 99 -20.16 -4.65 -9.96
CA ALA A 99 -19.40 -4.67 -11.20
C ALA A 99 -19.60 -3.35 -11.96
N GLY A 100 -18.50 -2.64 -12.26
CA GLY A 100 -18.51 -1.32 -12.88
C GLY A 100 -18.78 -0.15 -11.91
N GLN A 101 -19.08 -0.42 -10.64
CA GLN A 101 -19.33 0.60 -9.61
C GLN A 101 -18.71 0.16 -8.27
N PRO A 102 -17.38 0.16 -8.14
CA PRO A 102 -16.73 -0.27 -6.91
C PRO A 102 -16.98 0.73 -5.77
N LEU A 103 -16.91 0.26 -4.52
CA LEU A 103 -16.66 1.16 -3.39
C LEU A 103 -15.22 1.68 -3.52
N VAL A 104 -15.02 2.99 -3.46
CA VAL A 104 -13.70 3.60 -3.65
C VAL A 104 -13.20 4.30 -2.40
N ILE A 105 -11.98 3.97 -1.97
CA ILE A 105 -11.20 4.79 -1.03
C ILE A 105 -10.10 5.50 -1.83
N ALA A 106 -10.24 6.82 -1.98
CA ALA A 106 -9.30 7.67 -2.68
C ALA A 106 -8.37 8.37 -1.70
N GLY A 107 -7.12 7.92 -1.67
CA GLY A 107 -6.13 8.37 -0.71
C GLY A 107 -5.50 9.72 -1.02
N ASN A 108 -5.44 10.17 -2.28
CA ASN A 108 -4.79 11.44 -2.66
C ASN A 108 -3.37 11.59 -2.09
N GLU A 109 -2.62 10.49 -2.08
CA GLU A 109 -1.25 10.35 -1.53
C GLU A 109 -1.14 10.59 -0.02
N VAL A 110 -2.23 10.50 0.74
CA VAL A 110 -2.16 10.61 2.20
C VAL A 110 -1.43 9.42 2.81
N VAL A 111 -0.98 9.59 4.04
CA VAL A 111 -0.34 8.54 4.82
C VAL A 111 -1.35 7.96 5.82
N LEU A 112 -1.61 6.66 5.71
CA LEU A 112 -2.23 5.83 6.73
C LEU A 112 -1.10 5.22 7.59
N ASP A 113 -1.00 5.62 8.84
CA ASP A 113 0.14 5.33 9.73
C ASP A 113 -0.29 4.61 11.01
N GLY A 114 0.15 3.37 11.18
CA GLY A 114 -0.06 2.56 12.37
C GLY A 114 0.94 2.79 13.50
N SER A 115 1.91 3.69 13.32
CA SER A 115 2.98 3.92 14.28
C SER A 115 2.56 4.84 15.44
N GLN A 116 3.23 4.67 16.57
CA GLN A 116 3.12 5.54 17.74
C GLN A 116 4.51 5.99 18.21
N PRO A 117 4.66 7.23 18.72
CA PRO A 117 5.92 7.68 19.31
C PRO A 117 6.40 6.71 20.39
N VAL A 118 7.70 6.42 20.42
CA VAL A 118 8.29 5.68 21.54
C VAL A 118 8.36 6.63 22.74
N PRO A 119 7.76 6.31 23.90
CA PRO A 119 7.82 7.20 25.04
C PRO A 119 9.27 7.34 25.56
N PRO A 120 9.78 8.56 25.76
CA PRO A 120 11.17 8.84 26.17
C PRO A 120 11.67 7.98 27.34
N ARG A 121 10.84 7.82 28.36
CA ARG A 121 11.18 7.12 29.61
C ARG A 121 11.14 5.59 29.50
N GLN A 122 10.82 5.02 28.34
CA GLN A 122 10.72 3.57 28.14
C GLN A 122 12.00 2.95 27.56
N TRP A 123 13.00 3.78 27.20
CA TRP A 123 14.31 3.30 26.79
C TRP A 123 15.16 2.89 27.99
N GLN A 124 15.81 1.73 27.88
CA GLN A 124 16.74 1.19 28.87
C GLN A 124 18.13 1.07 28.25
N SER A 125 19.16 1.61 28.89
CA SER A 125 20.54 1.39 28.43
C SER A 125 20.94 -0.07 28.68
N ILE A 126 21.47 -0.74 27.64
CA ILE A 126 21.97 -2.12 27.75
C ILE A 126 23.50 -2.20 27.59
N GLY A 127 24.17 -1.05 27.49
CA GLY A 127 25.62 -0.92 27.34
C GLY A 127 26.03 -0.01 26.19
N GLY A 128 27.08 0.80 26.42
CA GLY A 128 27.58 1.76 25.44
C GLY A 128 26.50 2.73 24.95
N SER A 129 26.35 2.85 23.63
CA SER A 129 25.35 3.70 22.96
C SER A 129 24.14 2.92 22.47
N VAL A 130 23.85 1.74 23.03
CA VAL A 130 22.68 0.93 22.64
C VAL A 130 21.60 0.97 23.72
N PHE A 131 20.38 1.23 23.28
CA PHE A 131 19.20 1.32 24.13
C PHE A 131 18.15 0.32 23.68
N ARG A 132 17.45 -0.27 24.64
CA ARG A 132 16.36 -1.23 24.43
C ARG A 132 15.02 -0.59 24.78
N PHE A 133 14.06 -0.77 23.90
CA PHE A 133 12.64 -0.52 24.15
C PHE A 133 11.88 -1.83 23.95
N THR A 134 10.96 -2.17 24.85
CA THR A 134 10.11 -3.36 24.71
C THR A 134 8.69 -2.91 24.32
N PRO A 135 8.25 -3.16 23.07
CA PRO A 135 6.92 -2.80 22.65
C PRO A 135 5.83 -3.48 23.52
N PRO A 136 4.71 -2.79 23.82
CA PRO A 136 3.64 -3.35 24.66
C PRO A 136 3.00 -4.63 24.10
N THR A 137 3.05 -4.84 22.78
CA THR A 137 2.50 -6.02 22.14
C THR A 137 3.59 -6.77 21.38
N PRO A 138 3.77 -8.07 21.62
CA PRO A 138 4.76 -8.87 20.90
C PRO A 138 4.37 -9.08 19.43
N GLY A 139 5.31 -9.60 18.66
CA GLY A 139 5.14 -9.92 17.25
C GLY A 139 6.16 -9.20 16.36
N PRO A 140 5.92 -9.13 15.05
CA PRO A 140 6.77 -8.38 14.14
C PRO A 140 6.71 -6.87 14.48
N GLN A 141 7.85 -6.20 14.30
CA GLN A 141 8.07 -4.83 14.73
C GLN A 141 8.83 -4.03 13.68
N GLN A 142 8.65 -2.71 13.72
CA GLN A 142 9.38 -1.74 12.92
C GLN A 142 9.68 -0.53 13.77
N LEU A 143 10.88 0.04 13.61
CA LEU A 143 11.27 1.32 14.16
C LEU A 143 11.30 2.35 13.03
N PHE A 144 10.84 3.55 13.34
CA PHE A 144 10.85 4.70 12.46
C PHE A 144 11.72 5.79 13.05
N LEU A 145 12.41 6.51 12.17
CA LEU A 145 13.16 7.70 12.48
C LEU A 145 12.67 8.81 11.54
N ASP A 146 12.20 9.92 12.11
CA ASP A 146 11.68 11.07 11.35
C ASP A 146 10.54 10.68 10.39
N GLY A 147 9.66 9.78 10.83
CA GLY A 147 8.50 9.32 10.06
C GLY A 147 8.82 8.35 8.92
N ARG A 148 10.08 7.91 8.78
CA ARG A 148 10.52 6.91 7.79
C ARG A 148 11.02 5.64 8.46
N PRO A 149 10.89 4.46 7.82
CA PRO A 149 11.48 3.24 8.35
C PRO A 149 12.99 3.43 8.62
N ALA A 150 13.43 3.13 9.84
CA ALA A 150 14.83 3.20 10.21
C ALA A 150 15.60 1.98 9.67
N VAL A 151 16.92 2.12 9.50
CA VAL A 151 17.76 1.05 8.95
C VAL A 151 17.83 -0.12 9.94
N ARG A 152 17.21 -1.24 9.56
CA ARG A 152 17.19 -2.47 10.34
C ARG A 152 18.42 -3.32 10.02
N VAL A 153 19.07 -3.84 11.05
CA VAL A 153 20.05 -4.92 10.94
C VAL A 153 19.41 -6.22 11.44
N PRO A 154 19.22 -7.24 10.59
CA PRO A 154 18.60 -8.49 11.00
C PRO A 154 19.53 -9.27 11.95
N VAL A 155 18.91 -10.10 12.79
CA VAL A 155 19.63 -11.10 13.60
C VAL A 155 20.08 -12.21 12.66
N GLY A 156 21.36 -12.60 12.77
CA GLY A 156 21.94 -13.66 11.95
C GLY A 156 21.41 -15.06 12.28
N LEU A 157 21.81 -16.06 11.49
CA LEU A 157 21.45 -17.46 11.73
C LEU A 157 22.05 -18.03 13.02
N ASP A 158 23.12 -17.41 13.53
CA ASP A 158 23.74 -17.73 14.82
C ASP A 158 22.88 -17.30 16.02
N GLY A 159 21.83 -16.51 15.79
CA GLY A 159 20.94 -16.01 16.83
C GLY A 159 21.60 -14.99 17.75
N LEU A 160 22.76 -14.44 17.38
CA LEU A 160 23.48 -13.45 18.19
C LEU A 160 22.99 -12.04 17.88
N MET A 161 23.03 -11.17 18.89
CA MET A 161 22.76 -9.76 18.68
C MET A 161 23.80 -9.18 17.70
N PRO A 162 23.36 -8.58 16.58
CA PRO A 162 24.30 -8.01 15.61
C PRO A 162 24.95 -6.74 16.16
N GLN A 163 26.16 -6.45 15.67
CA GLN A 163 26.77 -5.14 15.89
C GLN A 163 26.00 -4.08 15.10
N LEU A 164 25.52 -3.05 15.80
CA LEU A 164 24.82 -1.92 15.21
C LEU A 164 25.80 -0.77 14.95
N GLU A 165 25.59 -0.03 13.86
CA GLU A 165 26.11 1.32 13.64
C GLU A 165 25.12 2.39 14.15
N PRO A 166 25.56 3.64 14.40
CA PRO A 166 24.64 4.70 14.81
C PRO A 166 23.45 4.84 13.86
N ARG A 167 22.27 5.09 14.43
CA ARG A 167 20.97 5.18 13.77
C ARG A 167 20.45 3.87 13.16
N GLN A 168 21.10 2.74 13.46
CA GLN A 168 20.60 1.43 13.12
C GLN A 168 19.87 0.80 14.30
N TRP A 169 19.01 -0.16 13.98
CA TRP A 169 18.27 -0.91 14.99
C TRP A 169 18.18 -2.39 14.66
N CYS A 170 17.95 -3.23 15.68
CA CYS A 170 17.57 -4.62 15.49
C CYS A 170 16.38 -4.99 16.40
N TYR A 171 15.66 -6.03 16.02
CA TYR A 171 14.65 -6.64 16.87
C TYR A 171 15.24 -7.92 17.46
N TYR A 172 15.45 -7.95 18.78
CA TYR A 172 16.14 -9.03 19.47
C TYR A 172 15.45 -9.34 20.80
N GLU A 173 15.15 -10.61 21.05
CA GLU A 173 14.49 -11.09 22.29
C GLU A 173 13.22 -10.29 22.68
N GLY A 174 12.40 -9.93 21.68
CA GLY A 174 11.18 -9.15 21.90
C GLY A 174 11.37 -7.67 22.19
N GLY A 175 12.62 -7.17 22.14
CA GLY A 175 12.95 -5.75 22.26
C GLY A 175 13.41 -5.14 20.94
N ILE A 176 13.13 -3.86 20.77
CA ILE A 176 13.77 -3.00 19.76
C ILE A 176 15.05 -2.45 20.40
N LEU A 177 16.20 -2.76 19.79
CA LEU A 177 17.49 -2.24 20.18
C LEU A 177 17.89 -1.18 19.17
N PHE A 178 18.19 0.03 19.62
CA PHE A 178 18.57 1.16 18.78
C PHE A 178 19.91 1.70 19.24
N LYS A 179 20.83 1.92 18.29
CA LYS A 179 22.11 2.54 18.58
C LYS A 179 22.07 4.02 18.22
N VAL A 180 22.36 4.85 19.21
CA VAL A 180 22.46 6.30 19.04
C VAL A 180 23.89 6.70 18.66
N GLU A 181 24.05 7.89 18.07
CA GLU A 181 25.35 8.52 17.91
C GLU A 181 26.04 8.73 19.28
N PRO A 182 27.39 8.79 19.32
CA PRO A 182 28.09 9.19 20.53
C PRO A 182 27.51 10.49 21.10
N THR A 183 27.39 10.55 22.43
CA THR A 183 26.82 11.68 23.20
C THR A 183 25.33 11.99 22.99
N LYS A 184 24.59 11.16 22.23
CA LYS A 184 23.14 11.29 22.07
C LYS A 184 22.39 10.33 23.00
N LEU A 185 21.11 10.62 23.20
CA LEU A 185 20.12 9.77 23.84
C LEU A 185 18.98 9.47 22.86
N PRO A 186 18.19 8.39 23.05
CA PRO A 186 17.04 8.10 22.20
C PRO A 186 16.04 9.27 22.08
N ASP A 187 15.94 10.09 23.13
CA ASP A 187 15.08 11.27 23.18
C ASP A 187 15.51 12.40 22.23
N ASP A 188 16.76 12.36 21.73
CA ASP A 188 17.25 13.30 20.71
C ASP A 188 16.72 13.00 19.30
N TYR A 189 15.93 11.93 19.15
CA TYR A 189 15.41 11.44 17.87
C TYR A 189 13.88 11.39 17.88
N ASN A 190 13.26 11.70 16.75
CA ASN A 190 11.83 11.48 16.55
C ASN A 190 11.56 10.01 16.21
N LEU A 191 11.57 9.15 17.24
CA LEU A 191 11.36 7.72 17.11
C LEU A 191 9.89 7.33 17.28
N SER A 192 9.38 6.53 16.36
CA SER A 192 8.11 5.83 16.51
C SER A 192 8.25 4.34 16.21
N TYR A 193 7.33 3.53 16.73
CA TYR A 193 7.31 2.09 16.52
C TYR A 193 5.96 1.65 15.96
N ALA A 194 5.93 0.51 15.26
CA ALA A 194 4.69 -0.07 14.77
C ALA A 194 3.79 -0.51 15.93
N ALA A 195 2.64 0.13 16.11
CA ALA A 195 1.75 -0.10 17.26
C ALA A 195 0.46 -0.82 16.85
N LEU A 196 -0.22 -0.30 15.82
CA LEU A 196 -1.47 -0.85 15.32
C LEU A 196 -1.24 -2.18 14.56
N PRO A 197 -2.18 -3.13 14.60
CA PRO A 197 -1.97 -4.48 14.06
C PRO A 197 -1.88 -4.51 12.53
N THR A 198 -2.89 -4.02 11.82
CA THR A 198 -3.01 -4.09 10.35
C THR A 198 -3.57 -2.76 9.85
N GLY A 199 -3.11 -2.29 8.70
CA GLY A 199 -3.60 -1.02 8.13
C GLY A 199 -5.00 -1.14 7.58
N ILE A 200 -5.14 -1.92 6.53
CA ILE A 200 -6.41 -2.16 5.85
C ILE A 200 -6.73 -3.64 5.86
N THR A 201 -7.86 -4.01 6.45
CA THR A 201 -8.38 -5.38 6.39
C THR A 201 -9.56 -5.45 5.43
N LEU A 202 -9.47 -6.29 4.41
CA LEU A 202 -10.55 -6.59 3.48
C LEU A 202 -11.08 -7.98 3.81
N TYR A 203 -12.33 -8.07 4.27
CA TYR A 203 -12.91 -9.33 4.74
C TYR A 203 -14.35 -9.50 4.27
N PHE A 204 -14.62 -10.52 3.45
CA PHE A 204 -15.94 -10.76 2.84
C PHE A 204 -16.49 -9.56 2.06
N VAL A 205 -15.62 -8.89 1.29
CA VAL A 205 -15.97 -7.73 0.46
C VAL A 205 -15.78 -8.03 -1.02
N GLN A 206 -16.49 -7.29 -1.87
CA GLN A 206 -16.33 -7.39 -3.31
C GLN A 206 -16.39 -6.04 -4.00
N HIS A 207 -15.69 -5.90 -5.13
CA HIS A 207 -15.67 -4.67 -5.94
C HIS A 207 -15.26 -3.45 -5.10
N VAL A 208 -14.04 -3.49 -4.59
CA VAL A 208 -13.44 -2.40 -3.81
C VAL A 208 -12.21 -1.90 -4.55
N ALA A 209 -12.07 -0.58 -4.67
CA ALA A 209 -10.88 0.08 -5.15
C ALA A 209 -10.25 0.92 -4.04
N ILE A 210 -8.95 0.74 -3.78
CA ILE A 210 -8.17 1.59 -2.89
C ILE A 210 -7.04 2.17 -3.73
N VAL A 211 -6.99 3.50 -3.81
CA VAL A 211 -6.10 4.20 -4.74
C VAL A 211 -5.29 5.29 -4.06
N ASP A 212 -4.05 5.48 -4.50
CA ASP A 212 -3.16 6.59 -4.14
C ASP A 212 -2.98 6.78 -2.63
N LEU A 213 -2.48 5.75 -1.94
CA LEU A 213 -2.33 5.75 -0.49
C LEU A 213 -0.94 5.25 -0.07
N VAL A 214 -0.32 5.93 0.89
CA VAL A 214 0.85 5.42 1.61
C VAL A 214 0.37 4.66 2.84
N VAL A 215 0.76 3.39 3.00
CA VAL A 215 0.39 2.57 4.15
C VAL A 215 1.63 2.10 4.89
N GLN A 216 1.78 2.53 6.15
CA GLN A 216 2.97 2.25 6.95
C GLN A 216 2.70 2.06 8.44
N GLY A 217 3.67 1.50 9.16
CA GLY A 217 3.67 1.53 10.63
C GLY A 217 2.80 0.48 11.29
N PHE A 218 2.32 -0.53 10.57
CA PHE A 218 1.50 -1.60 11.14
C PHE A 218 2.37 -2.81 11.54
N ARG A 219 2.05 -3.46 12.66
CA ARG A 219 2.83 -4.61 13.18
C ARG A 219 2.77 -5.83 12.26
N LEU A 220 1.63 -6.05 11.62
CA LEU A 220 1.40 -7.15 10.68
C LEU A 220 1.50 -6.61 9.26
N ASP A 221 0.37 -6.54 8.57
CA ASP A 221 0.34 -6.18 7.15
C ASP A 221 -0.12 -4.74 6.97
N GLY A 222 0.43 -4.05 5.97
CA GLY A 222 -0.12 -2.77 5.52
C GLY A 222 -1.55 -2.95 5.00
N ILE A 223 -1.72 -3.85 4.01
CA ILE A 223 -3.03 -4.24 3.47
C ILE A 223 -3.15 -5.76 3.49
N GLN A 224 -4.26 -6.25 4.03
CA GLN A 224 -4.58 -7.67 4.12
C GLN A 224 -5.92 -7.98 3.45
N ALA A 225 -5.87 -8.75 2.37
CA ALA A 225 -7.05 -9.40 1.79
C ALA A 225 -7.23 -10.79 2.42
N ALA A 226 -8.17 -10.88 3.35
CA ALA A 226 -8.42 -12.08 4.13
C ALA A 226 -9.67 -12.83 3.65
N ASN A 227 -9.53 -14.15 3.54
CA ASN A 227 -10.61 -15.11 3.27
C ASN A 227 -11.30 -14.93 1.90
N THR A 228 -12.21 -13.98 1.74
CA THR A 228 -13.03 -13.84 0.51
C THR A 228 -13.18 -12.36 0.14
N ALA A 229 -12.08 -11.72 -0.24
CA ALA A 229 -12.10 -10.38 -0.84
C ALA A 229 -12.01 -10.52 -2.37
N ARG A 230 -13.07 -10.21 -3.12
CA ARG A 230 -13.14 -10.48 -4.57
C ARG A 230 -13.17 -9.20 -5.39
N ASN A 231 -12.58 -9.22 -6.59
CA ASN A 231 -12.53 -8.05 -7.47
C ASN A 231 -11.99 -6.81 -6.73
N ILE A 232 -10.88 -6.98 -6.02
CA ILE A 232 -10.20 -5.91 -5.30
C ILE A 232 -9.18 -5.27 -6.23
N TYR A 233 -9.19 -3.95 -6.30
CA TYR A 233 -8.23 -3.18 -7.08
C TYR A 233 -7.42 -2.28 -6.14
N LEU A 234 -6.10 -2.48 -6.10
CA LEU A 234 -5.16 -1.68 -5.35
C LEU A 234 -4.26 -0.96 -6.35
N ALA A 235 -4.32 0.37 -6.40
CA ALA A 235 -3.51 1.14 -7.34
C ALA A 235 -2.78 2.33 -6.74
N GLY A 236 -1.56 2.60 -7.20
CA GLY A 236 -0.78 3.74 -6.69
C GLY A 236 -0.47 3.64 -5.19
N ILE A 237 -0.41 2.41 -4.64
CA ILE A 237 -0.16 2.19 -3.22
C ILE A 237 1.34 2.18 -2.96
N VAL A 238 1.76 2.90 -1.91
CA VAL A 238 3.10 2.78 -1.32
C VAL A 238 3.01 2.05 0.01
N ALA A 239 3.33 0.76 0.05
CA ALA A 239 3.28 -0.05 1.26
C ALA A 239 4.68 -0.25 1.85
N ARG A 240 4.98 0.44 2.96
CA ARG A 240 6.33 0.42 3.54
C ARG A 240 6.36 0.39 5.06
N GLY A 241 7.44 -0.12 5.65
CA GLY A 241 7.61 -0.05 7.10
C GLY A 241 6.56 -0.82 7.89
N ASN A 242 5.98 -1.89 7.32
CA ASN A 242 5.08 -2.77 8.04
C ASN A 242 5.86 -3.96 8.60
N GLY A 243 5.49 -4.45 9.78
CA GLY A 243 6.25 -5.44 10.54
C GLY A 243 6.28 -6.81 9.90
N ARG A 244 5.22 -7.23 9.20
CA ARG A 244 5.19 -8.48 8.44
C ARG A 244 5.26 -8.23 6.94
N ALA A 245 4.21 -7.66 6.34
CA ALA A 245 4.18 -7.45 4.90
C ALA A 245 3.62 -6.11 4.47
N GLY A 246 4.04 -5.61 3.31
CA GLY A 246 3.34 -4.49 2.68
C GLY A 246 1.92 -4.90 2.30
N LEU A 247 1.82 -5.99 1.55
CA LEU A 247 0.57 -6.56 1.04
C LEU A 247 0.50 -8.06 1.36
N ALA A 248 -0.64 -8.54 1.82
CA ALA A 248 -0.89 -9.97 2.02
C ALA A 248 -2.24 -10.37 1.42
N VAL A 249 -2.23 -11.38 0.55
CA VAL A 249 -3.44 -11.87 -0.12
C VAL A 249 -3.62 -13.35 0.22
N GLY A 250 -4.77 -13.72 0.78
CA GLY A 250 -5.04 -15.09 1.16
C GLY A 250 -6.51 -15.49 1.15
N GLY A 251 -6.73 -16.79 1.32
CA GLY A 251 -8.04 -17.41 1.14
C GLY A 251 -8.50 -17.34 -0.33
N ALA A 252 -9.79 -17.51 -0.58
CA ALA A 252 -10.42 -17.31 -1.88
C ALA A 252 -10.52 -15.83 -2.31
N SER A 253 -9.51 -15.02 -2.00
CA SER A 253 -9.42 -13.61 -2.38
C SER A 253 -8.81 -13.43 -3.78
N GLN A 254 -9.27 -12.41 -4.51
CA GLN A 254 -8.79 -12.02 -5.83
C GLN A 254 -8.45 -10.53 -5.81
N VAL A 255 -7.17 -10.21 -6.00
CA VAL A 255 -6.64 -8.85 -5.90
C VAL A 255 -5.82 -8.52 -7.15
N GLU A 256 -6.11 -7.38 -7.76
CA GLU A 256 -5.26 -6.73 -8.75
C GLU A 256 -4.46 -5.61 -8.07
N ILE A 257 -3.15 -5.63 -8.28
CA ILE A 257 -2.18 -4.69 -7.73
C ILE A 257 -1.51 -4.00 -8.91
N GLU A 258 -1.72 -2.70 -9.02
CA GLU A 258 -1.30 -1.92 -10.18
C GLU A 258 -0.53 -0.66 -9.80
N ALA A 259 0.61 -0.39 -10.44
CA ALA A 259 1.37 0.85 -10.20
C ALA A 259 1.75 1.06 -8.71
N CYS A 260 1.98 -0.03 -7.97
CA CYS A 260 2.30 0.01 -6.55
C CYS A 260 3.80 -0.14 -6.28
N LEU A 261 4.24 0.46 -5.17
CA LEU A 261 5.58 0.31 -4.61
C LEU A 261 5.49 -0.33 -3.23
N ALA A 262 6.24 -1.40 -2.99
CA ALA A 262 6.37 -1.98 -1.66
C ALA A 262 7.84 -2.23 -1.32
N GLY A 263 8.26 -1.77 -0.14
CA GLY A 263 9.65 -1.78 0.32
C GLY A 263 9.78 -1.56 1.82
N ALA A 264 10.93 -1.87 2.42
CA ALA A 264 11.18 -1.67 3.85
C ALA A 264 10.18 -2.38 4.80
N ASN A 265 9.55 -3.48 4.38
CA ASN A 265 8.69 -4.32 5.23
C ASN A 265 9.47 -5.46 5.91
N GLY A 266 8.94 -6.00 7.00
CA GLY A 266 9.75 -6.82 7.92
C GLY A 266 9.95 -8.29 7.53
N ALA A 267 9.05 -8.89 6.74
CA ALA A 267 9.13 -10.29 6.30
C ALA A 267 8.90 -10.49 4.79
N ALA A 268 8.16 -9.62 4.12
CA ALA A 268 8.01 -9.61 2.67
C ALA A 268 7.41 -8.28 2.18
N GLN A 269 7.58 -7.93 0.92
CA GLN A 269 6.80 -6.82 0.34
C GLN A 269 5.39 -7.28 -0.06
N LEU A 270 5.29 -8.47 -0.65
CA LEU A 270 4.04 -9.18 -0.96
C LEU A 270 4.07 -10.63 -0.44
N ILE A 271 2.99 -11.06 0.21
CA ILE A 271 2.74 -12.47 0.54
C ILE A 271 1.49 -12.96 -0.18
N THR A 272 1.61 -14.07 -0.92
CA THR A 272 0.45 -14.74 -1.54
C THR A 272 0.23 -16.11 -0.90
N MET A 273 -0.92 -16.29 -0.28
CA MET A 273 -1.28 -17.49 0.51
C MET A 273 -2.17 -18.45 -0.30
N PRO A 274 -2.39 -19.69 0.19
CA PRO A 274 -3.20 -20.66 -0.54
C PRO A 274 -4.58 -20.15 -0.96
N TRP A 275 -5.03 -20.66 -2.11
CA TRP A 275 -6.34 -20.40 -2.75
C TRP A 275 -6.56 -18.99 -3.29
N SER A 276 -5.62 -18.07 -3.08
CA SER A 276 -5.77 -16.69 -3.55
C SER A 276 -5.38 -16.53 -5.01
N GLU A 277 -5.83 -15.42 -5.60
CA GLU A 277 -5.41 -14.95 -6.91
C GLU A 277 -4.86 -13.53 -6.80
N THR A 278 -3.70 -13.30 -7.39
CA THR A 278 -3.07 -11.98 -7.41
C THR A 278 -2.57 -11.65 -8.80
N LEU A 279 -3.03 -10.54 -9.34
CA LEU A 279 -2.57 -9.99 -10.60
C LEU A 279 -1.71 -8.76 -10.31
N ILE A 280 -0.49 -8.75 -10.84
CA ILE A 280 0.50 -7.70 -10.60
C ILE A 280 0.83 -7.04 -11.93
N ARG A 281 0.74 -5.70 -11.96
CA ARG A 281 1.04 -4.88 -13.15
C ARG A 281 1.77 -3.61 -12.76
N ARG A 282 2.83 -3.25 -13.50
CA ARG A 282 3.55 -1.97 -13.31
C ARG A 282 4.00 -1.73 -11.87
N CYS A 283 4.38 -2.78 -11.14
CA CYS A 283 4.70 -2.68 -9.71
C CYS A 283 6.19 -2.80 -9.47
N ARG A 284 6.63 -2.21 -8.36
CA ARG A 284 7.98 -2.38 -7.84
C ARG A 284 7.92 -2.97 -6.42
N LEU A 285 8.40 -4.20 -6.27
CA LEU A 285 8.56 -4.89 -5.00
C LEU A 285 10.06 -4.98 -4.69
N LEU A 286 10.54 -4.19 -3.73
CA LEU A 286 11.96 -4.07 -3.43
C LEU A 286 12.47 -5.27 -2.63
N GLY A 287 13.67 -5.75 -2.95
CA GLY A 287 14.42 -6.72 -2.14
C GLY A 287 15.32 -6.04 -1.11
N ASP A 288 14.88 -4.92 -0.52
CA ASP A 288 15.74 -4.03 0.29
C ASP A 288 15.83 -4.45 1.76
N SER A 289 14.72 -4.90 2.35
CA SER A 289 14.64 -5.35 3.74
C SER A 289 14.14 -6.78 3.92
N ALA A 290 13.48 -7.31 2.90
CA ALA A 290 12.88 -8.63 2.83
C ALA A 290 12.52 -8.93 1.36
N ASP A 291 12.22 -10.19 1.04
CA ASP A 291 11.85 -10.61 -0.31
C ASP A 291 10.69 -9.78 -0.89
N GLY A 292 10.84 -9.39 -2.15
CA GLY A 292 9.83 -8.71 -2.97
C GLY A 292 8.50 -9.46 -2.94
N TRP A 293 8.54 -10.77 -3.15
CA TRP A 293 7.36 -11.63 -3.13
C TRP A 293 7.67 -12.99 -2.50
N VAL A 294 6.90 -13.34 -1.48
CA VAL A 294 6.90 -14.68 -0.87
C VAL A 294 5.66 -15.45 -1.32
N ASP A 295 5.90 -16.53 -2.06
CA ASP A 295 4.85 -17.45 -2.50
C ASP A 295 4.60 -18.55 -1.45
N ARG A 296 3.38 -18.60 -0.90
CA ARG A 296 2.92 -19.65 0.01
C ARG A 296 1.81 -20.51 -0.60
N GLY A 297 1.71 -20.56 -1.94
CA GLY A 297 0.73 -21.39 -2.66
C GLY A 297 -0.43 -20.61 -3.28
N GLY A 298 -0.28 -19.30 -3.46
CA GLY A 298 -1.25 -18.47 -4.18
C GLY A 298 -1.09 -18.62 -5.70
N ARG A 299 -2.12 -18.27 -6.48
CA ARG A 299 -1.99 -18.13 -7.94
C ARG A 299 -1.62 -16.69 -8.28
N VAL A 300 -0.47 -16.51 -8.92
CA VAL A 300 0.03 -15.18 -9.26
C VAL A 300 0.20 -15.03 -10.76
N TRP A 301 -0.22 -13.88 -11.28
CA TRP A 301 0.02 -13.45 -12.65
C TRP A 301 0.78 -12.13 -12.61
N ILE A 302 1.90 -12.06 -13.31
CA ILE A 302 2.70 -10.85 -13.47
C ILE A 302 2.69 -10.51 -14.95
N ASP A 303 2.19 -9.32 -15.29
CA ASP A 303 2.04 -8.86 -16.67
C ASP A 303 1.35 -9.91 -17.59
N GLY A 304 0.32 -10.57 -17.05
CA GLY A 304 -0.48 -11.57 -17.76
C GLY A 304 0.12 -12.98 -17.80
N GLN A 305 1.34 -13.18 -17.31
CA GLN A 305 1.97 -14.50 -17.25
C GLN A 305 1.85 -15.10 -15.85
N LYS A 306 1.38 -16.35 -15.77
CA LYS A 306 1.33 -17.08 -14.50
C LYS A 306 2.77 -17.33 -14.00
N ARG A 307 3.03 -17.03 -12.74
CA ARG A 307 4.32 -17.23 -12.06
C ARG A 307 4.11 -17.97 -10.74
N ALA A 308 5.16 -18.60 -10.24
CA ALA A 308 5.21 -19.30 -8.97
C ALA A 308 6.64 -19.22 -8.38
N GLY A 309 6.78 -19.47 -7.08
CA GLY A 309 8.08 -19.63 -6.42
C GLY A 309 8.64 -18.39 -5.70
N GLY A 310 7.91 -17.27 -5.69
CA GLY A 310 8.38 -16.02 -5.07
C GLY A 310 9.51 -15.36 -5.86
N MET A 311 9.92 -14.17 -5.44
CA MET A 311 11.05 -13.42 -6.02
C MET A 311 11.67 -12.48 -4.97
N GLU A 312 13.01 -12.38 -4.95
CA GLU A 312 13.74 -11.44 -4.09
C GLU A 312 13.39 -9.99 -4.40
N SER A 313 13.18 -9.65 -5.66
CA SER A 313 12.69 -8.35 -6.10
C SER A 313 11.86 -8.47 -7.37
N LEU A 314 11.03 -7.46 -7.63
CA LEU A 314 10.22 -7.36 -8.83
C LEU A 314 10.19 -5.90 -9.29
N ASP A 315 10.49 -5.65 -10.56
CA ASP A 315 10.20 -4.37 -11.19
C ASP A 315 9.53 -4.61 -12.55
N THR A 316 8.25 -4.26 -12.65
CA THR A 316 7.48 -4.26 -13.90
C THR A 316 7.06 -2.86 -14.34
N ALA A 317 7.54 -1.81 -13.67
CA ALA A 317 7.14 -0.44 -13.96
C ALA A 317 7.57 0.03 -15.37
N ASP A 318 8.70 -0.49 -15.87
CA ASP A 318 9.30 -0.07 -17.14
C ASP A 318 8.87 -0.91 -18.36
N ASN A 319 7.93 -1.84 -18.21
CA ASN A 319 7.54 -2.80 -19.26
C ASN A 319 6.60 -2.20 -20.33
N GLU A 320 6.79 -0.92 -20.71
CA GLU A 320 5.98 -0.18 -21.70
C GLU A 320 6.18 -0.64 -23.17
N GLN A 321 7.03 -1.64 -23.46
CA GLN A 321 7.39 -1.96 -24.84
C GLN A 321 7.50 -3.46 -25.15
N ARG A 322 6.41 -4.21 -24.95
CA ARG A 322 6.14 -5.36 -25.83
C ARG A 322 4.72 -5.26 -26.38
N PRO A 323 4.54 -4.86 -27.65
CA PRO A 323 3.31 -5.19 -28.36
C PRO A 323 3.07 -6.69 -28.18
N ALA A 324 1.83 -7.07 -27.89
CA ALA A 324 1.41 -8.46 -27.86
C ALA A 324 1.97 -9.16 -29.10
N GLU A 325 3.00 -9.98 -28.92
CA GLU A 325 3.55 -10.79 -29.99
C GLU A 325 2.38 -11.63 -30.51
N GLN A 326 2.04 -11.39 -31.76
CA GLN A 326 0.94 -12.05 -32.46
C GLN A 326 1.10 -13.54 -32.22
N ARG A 327 0.13 -14.14 -31.52
CA ARG A 327 0.02 -15.60 -31.50
C ARG A 327 0.05 -16.05 -32.95
N PRO A 328 0.98 -16.94 -33.38
CA PRO A 328 0.86 -17.54 -34.68
C PRO A 328 -0.52 -18.20 -34.74
N ALA A 329 -1.32 -17.83 -35.74
CA ALA A 329 -2.60 -18.45 -35.98
C ALA A 329 -2.39 -19.96 -36.05
N GLU A 330 -3.12 -20.71 -35.22
CA GLU A 330 -3.18 -22.15 -35.38
C GLU A 330 -3.59 -22.46 -36.82
N PRO A 331 -2.87 -23.35 -37.53
CA PRO A 331 -3.26 -23.74 -38.86
C PRO A 331 -4.62 -24.42 -38.79
N VAL A 332 -5.60 -23.86 -39.51
CA VAL A 332 -6.91 -24.47 -39.73
C VAL A 332 -6.67 -25.85 -40.37
N PRO A 333 -7.09 -26.96 -39.75
CA PRO A 333 -6.96 -28.27 -40.35
C PRO A 333 -7.92 -28.38 -41.54
N GLY A 334 -7.38 -28.66 -42.73
CA GLY A 334 -8.16 -29.03 -43.91
C GLY A 334 -8.21 -28.00 -45.04
N GLN A 335 -7.09 -27.80 -45.73
CA GLN A 335 -7.13 -27.49 -47.15
C GLN A 335 -6.12 -28.36 -47.90
N GLU A 336 -6.65 -29.41 -48.52
CA GLU A 336 -5.97 -30.29 -49.45
C GLU A 336 -5.43 -29.49 -50.64
N ARG A 337 -4.15 -29.73 -50.99
CA ARG A 337 -3.60 -29.29 -52.26
C ARG A 337 -4.19 -30.16 -53.38
N ARG A 338 -4.91 -29.53 -54.30
CA ARG A 338 -4.96 -29.98 -55.70
C ARG A 338 -3.81 -29.35 -56.46
N SER A 339 -3.32 -30.09 -57.45
CA SER A 339 -2.16 -29.91 -58.34
C SER A 339 -0.79 -30.02 -57.69
#